data_AF-A0A935Q183-F1
#
_entry.id   AF-A0A935Q183-F1
#
_cell.length_a   1.000
_cell.length_b   1.000
_cell.length_c   1.000
_cell.angle_alpha   90.00
_cell.angle_beta   90.00
_cell.angle_gamma   90.00
#
_symmetry.space_group_name_H-M   'P 1'
#
loop_
_entity.id
_entity.type
_entity.pdbx_description
1 polymer ?
#
loop_
_entity_poly.entity_id
_entity_poly.type
_entity_poly.pdbx_seq_one_letter_code
_entity_poly.pdbx_strand_id
1 'polypeptide(L)'
;MTPSIEEALRLLRLAKRDLQTYRILAAHPDASLAATCFHAQQSVEKALKAVLTAHGATFPRSHNLEELGLLVAESGIGLPAPARELRRLTPFAVDFRYDEETIALITAQSAGLLAESVFQWARTLIEAARQ
;
A
#
# COMPACT_ATOMS: atom_id res chain seq x y z
N MET A 1 -13.88 -15.42 -13.97
CA MET A 1 -13.13 -14.95 -12.78
C MET A 1 -14.00 -15.18 -11.55
N THR A 2 -13.43 -15.55 -10.42
CA THR A 2 -14.17 -15.69 -9.16
C THR A 2 -14.50 -14.31 -8.57
N PRO A 3 -15.53 -14.18 -7.71
CA PRO A 3 -15.85 -12.92 -7.03
C PRO A 3 -14.67 -12.33 -6.24
N SER A 4 -13.79 -13.18 -5.71
CA SER A 4 -12.56 -12.77 -5.01
C SER A 4 -11.55 -12.08 -5.94
N ILE A 5 -11.38 -12.57 -7.18
CA ILE A 5 -10.45 -11.98 -8.15
C ILE A 5 -10.97 -10.65 -8.67
N GLU A 6 -12.29 -10.50 -8.84
CA GLU A 6 -12.88 -9.22 -9.25
C GLU A 6 -12.68 -8.13 -8.19
N GLU A 7 -12.86 -8.47 -6.92
CA GLU A 7 -12.61 -7.55 -5.80
C GLU A 7 -11.12 -7.23 -5.64
N ALA A 8 -10.24 -8.22 -5.78
CA ALA A 8 -8.79 -8.00 -5.81
C ALA A 8 -8.40 -7.02 -6.93
N LEU A 9 -8.97 -7.16 -8.13
CA LEU A 9 -8.74 -6.23 -9.23
C LEU A 9 -9.30 -4.84 -8.96
N ARG A 10 -10.43 -4.73 -8.26
CA ARG A 10 -10.97 -3.45 -7.81
C ARG A 10 -10.01 -2.74 -6.85
N LEU A 11 -9.51 -3.47 -5.85
CA LEU A 11 -8.53 -2.96 -4.90
C LEU A 11 -7.23 -2.53 -5.59
N LEU A 12 -6.72 -3.33 -6.53
CA LEU A 12 -5.52 -2.97 -7.30
C LEU A 12 -5.72 -1.71 -8.14
N ARG A 13 -6.89 -1.51 -8.75
CA ARG A 13 -7.22 -0.26 -9.46
C ARG A 13 -7.23 0.95 -8.53
N LEU A 14 -7.72 0.79 -7.30
CA LEU A 14 -7.69 1.86 -6.30
C LEU A 14 -6.24 2.14 -5.85
N ALA A 15 -5.45 1.09 -5.57
CA ALA A 15 -4.03 1.22 -5.24
C ALA A 15 -3.25 2.00 -6.32
N LYS A 16 -3.56 1.75 -7.60
CA LYS A 16 -2.99 2.48 -8.73
C LYS A 16 -3.34 3.97 -8.71
N ARG A 17 -4.60 4.31 -8.39
CA ARG A 17 -5.05 5.70 -8.30
C ARG A 17 -4.32 6.43 -7.18
N ASP A 18 -4.18 5.79 -6.02
CA ASP A 18 -3.40 6.35 -4.90
C ASP A 18 -1.93 6.59 -5.29
N LEU A 19 -1.30 5.62 -5.96
CA LEU A 19 0.08 5.79 -6.45
C LEU A 19 0.20 6.94 -7.47
N GLN A 20 -0.80 7.12 -8.33
CA GLN A 20 -0.85 8.25 -9.27
C GLN A 20 -0.98 9.58 -8.52
N THR A 21 -1.85 9.67 -7.52
CA THR A 21 -1.99 10.87 -6.69
C THR A 21 -0.70 11.18 -5.93
N TYR A 22 -0.06 10.16 -5.33
CA TYR A 22 1.26 10.29 -4.72
C TYR A 22 2.27 10.92 -5.70
N ARG A 23 2.35 10.43 -6.94
CA ARG A 23 3.29 10.97 -7.96
C ARG A 23 3.01 12.42 -8.31
N ILE A 24 1.74 12.81 -8.40
CA ILE A 24 1.35 14.20 -8.68
C ILE A 24 1.79 15.11 -7.52
N LEU A 25 1.50 14.71 -6.28
CA LEU A 25 1.87 15.48 -5.09
C LEU A 25 3.39 15.54 -4.90
N ALA A 26 4.09 14.42 -5.04
CA ALA A 26 5.54 14.35 -4.90
C ALA A 26 6.30 15.19 -5.95
N ALA A 27 5.67 15.50 -7.09
CA ALA A 27 6.22 16.37 -8.12
C ALA A 27 5.90 17.86 -7.90
N HIS A 28 4.98 18.19 -6.98
CA HIS A 28 4.56 19.55 -6.72
C HIS A 28 5.35 20.15 -5.53
N PRO A 29 6.04 21.29 -5.70
CA PRO A 29 6.95 21.83 -4.68
C PRO A 29 6.24 22.19 -3.37
N ASP A 30 4.99 22.66 -3.45
CA ASP A 30 4.20 23.08 -2.27
C ASP A 30 3.28 21.99 -1.72
N ALA A 31 3.39 20.74 -2.20
CA ALA A 31 2.54 19.67 -1.70
C ALA A 31 2.89 19.31 -0.25
N SER A 32 1.86 19.07 0.56
CA SER A 32 2.04 18.55 1.91
C SER A 32 2.73 17.18 1.89
N LEU A 33 3.81 17.05 2.66
CA LEU A 33 4.48 15.76 2.86
C LEU A 33 3.52 14.72 3.45
N ALA A 34 2.67 15.13 4.40
CA ALA A 34 1.69 14.25 5.02
C ALA A 34 0.68 13.72 3.99
N ALA A 35 0.10 14.60 3.16
CA ALA A 35 -0.82 14.19 2.09
C ALA A 35 -0.13 13.31 1.04
N THR A 36 1.13 13.62 0.70
CA THR A 36 1.93 12.83 -0.23
C THR A 36 2.14 11.41 0.31
N CYS A 37 2.64 11.28 1.54
CA CYS A 37 2.88 9.98 2.19
C CYS A 37 1.58 9.22 2.50
N PHE A 38 0.46 9.91 2.74
CA PHE A 38 -0.87 9.30 2.88
C PHE A 38 -1.24 8.51 1.63
N HIS A 39 -1.10 9.10 0.44
CA HIS A 39 -1.39 8.38 -0.79
C HIS A 39 -0.41 7.22 -1.06
N ALA A 40 0.84 7.33 -0.64
CA ALA A 40 1.79 6.21 -0.70
C ALA A 40 1.34 5.05 0.23
N GLN A 41 0.99 5.36 1.47
CA GLN A 41 0.44 4.40 2.45
C GLN A 41 -0.81 3.71 1.89
N GLN A 42 -1.75 4.50 1.37
CA GLN A 42 -3.03 4.04 0.84
C GLN A 42 -2.86 3.13 -0.38
N SER A 43 -1.84 3.37 -1.21
CA SER A 43 -1.47 2.49 -2.32
C SER A 43 -0.96 1.14 -1.81
N VAL A 44 -0.03 1.15 -0.85
CA VAL A 44 0.53 -0.07 -0.23
C VAL A 44 -0.57 -0.89 0.45
N GLU A 45 -1.44 -0.25 1.24
CA GLU A 45 -2.54 -0.93 1.94
C GLU A 45 -3.45 -1.68 0.96
N LYS A 46 -3.90 -0.98 -0.09
CA LYS A 46 -4.83 -1.55 -1.06
C LYS A 46 -4.17 -2.64 -1.92
N ALA A 47 -2.87 -2.51 -2.22
CA ALA A 47 -2.11 -3.54 -2.92
C ALA A 47 -1.96 -4.82 -2.08
N LEU A 48 -1.63 -4.71 -0.79
CA LEU A 48 -1.57 -5.86 0.13
C LEU A 48 -2.95 -6.52 0.27
N LYS A 49 -4.01 -5.73 0.48
CA LYS A 49 -5.38 -6.22 0.57
C LYS A 49 -5.82 -6.91 -0.72
N ALA A 50 -5.44 -6.38 -1.89
CA ALA A 50 -5.74 -7.01 -3.17
C ALA A 50 -5.13 -8.41 -3.27
N VAL A 51 -3.87 -8.59 -2.84
CA VAL A 51 -3.21 -9.91 -2.81
C VAL A 51 -3.89 -10.86 -1.83
N LEU A 52 -4.17 -10.42 -0.60
CA LEU A 52 -4.89 -11.23 0.39
C LEU A 52 -6.27 -11.67 -0.13
N THR A 53 -7.03 -10.74 -0.73
CA THR A 53 -8.34 -11.04 -1.32
C THR A 53 -8.22 -12.03 -2.48
N ALA A 54 -7.22 -11.90 -3.36
CA ALA A 54 -7.02 -12.84 -4.46
C ALA A 54 -6.77 -14.28 -3.97
N HIS A 55 -6.15 -14.43 -2.80
CA HIS A 55 -5.85 -15.73 -2.18
C HIS A 55 -6.91 -16.19 -1.18
N GLY A 56 -8.05 -15.48 -1.08
CA GLY A 56 -9.14 -15.85 -0.18
C GLY A 56 -8.82 -15.65 1.32
N ALA A 57 -7.76 -14.91 1.64
CA ALA A 57 -7.39 -14.61 3.02
C ALA A 57 -8.26 -13.49 3.60
N THR A 58 -8.72 -13.69 4.84
CA THR A 58 -9.42 -12.65 5.62
C THR A 58 -8.40 -11.78 6.35
N PHE A 59 -8.67 -10.48 6.46
CA PHE A 59 -7.83 -9.54 7.20
C PHE A 59 -8.70 -8.62 8.07
N PRO A 60 -8.17 -8.14 9.20
CA PRO A 60 -8.89 -7.23 10.09
C PRO A 60 -9.09 -5.86 9.42
N ARG A 61 -10.05 -5.09 9.93
CA ARG A 61 -10.20 -3.67 9.58
C ARG A 61 -9.10 -2.86 10.28
N SER A 62 -7.89 -2.97 9.75
CA SER A 62 -6.68 -2.32 10.23
C SER A 62 -6.04 -1.49 9.11
N HIS A 63 -5.32 -0.46 9.55
CA HIS A 63 -4.45 0.38 8.73
C HIS A 63 -2.96 0.07 8.95
N ASN A 64 -2.67 -0.90 9.83
CA ASN A 64 -1.31 -1.32 10.12
C ASN A 64 -0.77 -2.14 8.95
N LEU A 65 0.18 -1.58 8.23
CA LEU A 65 0.76 -2.22 7.05
C LEU A 65 1.71 -3.37 7.41
N GLU A 66 2.32 -3.33 8.59
CA GLU A 66 3.15 -4.45 9.08
C GLU A 66 2.27 -5.67 9.34
N GLU A 67 1.12 -5.48 10.00
CA GLU A 67 0.14 -6.54 10.25
C GLU A 67 -0.37 -7.15 8.93
N LEU A 68 -0.75 -6.32 7.95
CA LEU A 68 -1.16 -6.80 6.63
C LEU A 68 -0.03 -7.55 5.91
N GLY A 69 1.21 -7.06 6.01
CA GLY A 69 2.38 -7.72 5.44
C GLY A 69 2.64 -9.10 6.07
N LEU A 70 2.50 -9.22 7.40
CA LEU A 70 2.64 -10.49 8.10
C LEU A 70 1.57 -11.50 7.64
N LEU A 71 0.31 -11.07 7.49
CA LEU A 71 -0.76 -11.92 6.96
C LEU A 71 -0.47 -12.42 5.53
N VAL A 72 0.14 -11.59 4.69
CA VAL A 72 0.58 -12.01 3.35
C VAL A 72 1.66 -13.10 3.45
N ALA A 73 2.65 -12.90 4.33
CA ALA A 73 3.72 -13.86 4.55
C ALA A 73 3.19 -15.19 5.13
N GLU A 74 2.24 -15.14 6.05
CA GLU A 74 1.54 -16.30 6.62
C GLU A 74 0.76 -17.08 5.55
N SER A 75 0.30 -16.40 4.49
CA SER A 75 -0.34 -17.02 3.33
C SER A 75 0.65 -17.69 2.36
N GLY A 76 1.94 -17.77 2.73
CA GLY A 76 2.99 -18.38 1.92
C GLY A 76 3.51 -17.50 0.78
N ILE A 77 3.15 -16.21 0.77
CA ILE A 77 3.52 -15.27 -0.29
C ILE A 77 4.68 -14.40 0.17
N GLY A 78 5.77 -14.40 -0.60
CA GLY A 78 6.91 -13.52 -0.33
C GLY A 78 6.57 -12.04 -0.56
N LEU A 79 6.91 -11.19 0.40
CA LEU A 79 6.81 -9.73 0.26
C LEU A 79 8.00 -9.14 -0.50
N PRO A 80 7.81 -8.02 -1.23
CA PRO A 80 8.89 -7.34 -1.93
C PRO A 80 9.76 -6.46 -1.00
N ALA A 81 9.41 -6.36 0.27
CA ALA A 81 10.16 -5.68 1.32
C ALA A 81 9.84 -6.32 2.69
N PRO A 82 10.72 -6.20 3.71
CA PRO A 82 10.43 -6.66 5.05
C PRO A 82 9.15 -6.00 5.61
N ALA A 83 8.28 -6.76 6.28
CA ALA A 83 7.03 -6.23 6.83
C ALA A 83 7.23 -5.02 7.77
N ARG A 84 8.32 -5.04 8.56
CA ARG A 84 8.74 -3.92 9.42
C ARG A 84 8.99 -2.60 8.67
N GLU A 85 9.33 -2.65 7.39
CA GLU A 85 9.54 -1.44 6.58
C GLU A 85 8.20 -0.80 6.18
N LEU A 86 7.16 -1.61 5.99
CA LEU A 86 5.80 -1.16 5.73
C LEU A 86 5.24 -0.35 6.92
N ARG A 87 5.63 -0.70 8.15
CA ARG A 87 5.26 0.05 9.37
C ARG A 87 5.55 1.54 9.26
N ARG A 88 6.62 1.94 8.57
CA ARG A 88 7.04 3.35 8.43
C ARG A 88 5.98 4.21 7.75
N LEU A 89 5.11 3.60 6.94
CA LEU A 89 3.99 4.28 6.28
C LEU A 89 2.71 4.28 7.13
N THR A 90 2.60 3.42 8.15
CA THR A 90 1.37 3.25 8.95
C THR A 90 0.88 4.55 9.61
N PRO A 91 1.74 5.45 10.13
CA PRO A 91 1.27 6.72 10.71
C PRO A 91 0.53 7.62 9.72
N PHE A 92 0.79 7.46 8.41
CA PHE A 92 0.14 8.23 7.35
C PHE A 92 -1.21 7.64 6.92
N ALA A 93 -1.77 6.65 7.62
CA ALA A 93 -3.04 6.05 7.23
C ALA A 93 -4.28 6.89 7.62
N VAL A 94 -4.09 7.89 8.46
CA VAL A 94 -5.15 8.81 8.90
C VAL A 94 -4.89 10.17 8.27
N ASP A 95 -5.91 10.69 7.57
CA ASP A 95 -5.85 12.00 6.94
C ASP A 95 -5.74 13.08 8.04
N PHE A 96 -4.69 13.91 7.95
CA PHE A 96 -4.47 15.14 8.71
C PHE A 96 -4.67 15.11 10.25
N ARG A 97 -3.78 14.44 11.00
CA ARG A 97 -3.79 14.52 12.48
C ARG A 97 -2.46 14.76 13.19
N TYR A 98 -1.38 15.04 12.47
CA TYR A 98 -0.12 15.32 13.13
C TYR A 98 0.44 16.65 12.65
N ASP A 99 0.51 17.58 13.60
CA ASP A 99 1.30 18.80 13.51
C ASP A 99 2.76 18.44 13.15
N GLU A 100 3.50 19.41 12.62
CA GLU A 100 4.83 19.28 11.99
C GLU A 100 5.91 18.56 12.84
N GLU A 101 5.62 18.23 14.10
CA GLU A 101 6.46 17.45 15.03
C GLU A 101 6.58 15.96 14.72
N THR A 102 5.78 15.38 13.81
CA THR A 102 6.05 14.02 13.29
C THR A 102 7.20 14.08 12.29
N ILE A 103 8.41 14.25 12.81
CA ILE A 103 9.67 14.08 12.10
C ILE A 103 9.57 12.77 11.31
N ALA A 104 9.54 12.91 9.99
CA ALA A 104 9.05 11.87 9.10
C ALA A 104 9.90 10.60 9.21
N LEU A 105 9.31 9.50 9.72
CA LEU A 105 9.92 8.16 9.76
C LEU A 105 10.40 7.68 8.38
N ILE A 106 9.97 8.35 7.31
CA ILE A 106 10.28 8.08 5.92
C ILE A 106 10.20 9.36 5.09
N THR A 107 11.09 9.52 4.11
CA THR A 107 10.99 10.61 3.13
C THR A 107 9.90 10.31 2.10
N ALA A 108 9.34 11.34 1.45
CA ALA A 108 8.39 11.15 0.34
C ALA A 108 8.96 10.19 -0.73
N GLN A 109 10.25 10.37 -1.09
CA GLN A 109 10.92 9.50 -2.05
C GLN A 109 10.96 8.02 -1.60
N SER A 110 11.35 7.76 -0.35
CA SER A 110 11.38 6.39 0.19
C SER A 110 9.99 5.77 0.27
N ALA A 111 8.98 6.57 0.63
CA ALA A 111 7.57 6.17 0.61
C ALA A 111 7.13 5.76 -0.81
N GLY A 112 7.52 6.54 -1.82
CA GLY A 112 7.25 6.22 -3.21
C GLY A 112 7.91 4.95 -3.72
N LEU A 113 9.18 4.72 -3.38
CA LEU A 113 9.89 3.50 -3.77
C LEU A 113 9.20 2.25 -3.19
N LEU A 114 8.78 2.33 -1.93
CA LEU A 114 8.06 1.25 -1.27
C LEU A 114 6.68 1.02 -1.90
N ALA A 115 5.93 2.10 -2.16
CA ALA A 115 4.63 2.02 -2.81
C ALA A 115 4.71 1.45 -4.23
N GLU A 116 5.70 1.85 -5.02
CA GLU A 116 5.94 1.30 -6.36
C GLU A 116 6.25 -0.19 -6.30
N SER A 117 7.19 -0.58 -5.43
CA SER A 117 7.62 -1.96 -5.29
C SER A 117 6.45 -2.88 -4.91
N VAL A 118 5.66 -2.49 -3.91
CA VAL A 118 4.48 -3.24 -3.48
C VAL A 118 3.40 -3.24 -4.56
N PHE A 119 3.15 -2.12 -5.24
CA PHE A 119 2.15 -2.08 -6.30
C PHE A 119 2.51 -3.01 -7.47
N GLN A 120 3.76 -2.99 -7.95
CA GLN A 120 4.20 -3.84 -9.06
C GLN A 120 4.16 -5.32 -8.67
N TRP A 121 4.62 -5.65 -7.46
CA TRP A 121 4.51 -7.01 -6.91
C TRP A 121 3.06 -7.52 -6.88
N ALA A 122 2.15 -6.73 -6.31
CA ALA A 122 0.74 -7.11 -6.22
C ALA A 122 0.11 -7.26 -7.62
N ARG A 123 0.46 -6.36 -8.54
CA ARG A 123 0.00 -6.42 -9.94
C ARG A 123 0.42 -7.71 -10.61
N THR A 124 1.70 -8.09 -10.51
CA THR A 124 2.20 -9.34 -11.10
C THR A 124 1.50 -10.57 -10.54
N LEU A 125 1.31 -10.65 -9.23
CA LEU A 125 0.62 -11.78 -8.60
C LEU A 125 -0.85 -11.89 -9.06
N ILE A 126 -1.57 -10.77 -9.07
CA ILE A 126 -2.98 -10.76 -9.45
C ILE A 126 -3.14 -11.02 -10.95
N GLU A 127 -2.23 -10.53 -11.81
CA GLU A 127 -2.23 -10.85 -13.24
C GLU A 127 -1.98 -12.33 -13.51
N ALA A 128 -1.10 -12.98 -12.74
CA ALA A 128 -0.87 -14.42 -12.81
C ALA A 128 -2.10 -15.22 -12.36
N ALA A 129 -2.77 -14.80 -11.28
CA ALA A 129 -3.97 -15.46 -10.75
C ALA A 129 -5.22 -15.33 -11.65
N ARG A 130 -5.15 -14.55 -12.74
CA ARG A 130 -6.23 -14.43 -13.75
C ARG A 130 -6.17 -15.49 -14.84
N GLN A 131 -5.01 -16.11 -15.03
CA GLN A 131 -4.78 -17.15 -16.04
C GLN A 131 -5.30 -18.50 -15.53
#